data_AF-A0A7W1GPB8-F1
#
_entry.id   AF-A0A7W1GPB8-F1
#
_cell.length_a   1.000
_cell.length_b   1.000
_cell.length_c   1.000
_cell.angle_alpha   90.00
_cell.angle_beta   90.00
_cell.angle_gamma   90.00
#
_symmetry.space_group_name_H-M   'P 1'
#
loop_
_entity.id
_entity.type
_entity.pdbx_description
1 polymer ?
#
loop_
_entity_poly.entity_id
_entity_poly.type
_entity_poly.pdbx_seq_one_letter_code
_entity_poly.pdbx_strand_id
1 'polypeptide(L)'
;MSMMDRRLQVLLDAERHDRVVAAARARGVSVATIVREAIDRGVPAPDARRRAAGEALLAAEPMPVPDVPELLEELDALRGRRG
;
A
#
# COMPACT_ATOMS: atom_id res chain seq x y z
N MET A 1 -0.05 -19.12 12.40
CA MET A 1 -1.44 -18.60 12.49
C MET A 1 -1.48 -17.65 13.66
N SER A 2 -1.76 -16.35 13.44
CA SER A 2 -1.93 -15.41 14.55
C SER A 2 -3.33 -15.57 15.14
N MET A 3 -3.45 -15.61 16.47
CA MET A 3 -4.73 -15.68 17.17
C MET A 3 -5.44 -14.33 17.07
N MET A 4 -6.72 -14.32 16.70
CA MET A 4 -7.54 -13.10 16.63
C MET A 4 -8.11 -12.79 18.02
N ASP A 5 -7.43 -11.94 18.81
CA ASP A 5 -7.76 -11.63 20.20
C ASP A 5 -8.46 -10.27 20.40
N ARG A 6 -8.43 -9.38 19.38
CA ARG A 6 -9.07 -8.05 19.42
C ARG A 6 -10.31 -7.99 18.52
N ARG A 7 -11.42 -7.48 19.07
CA ARG A 7 -12.69 -7.27 18.35
C ARG A 7 -12.84 -5.81 17.93
N LEU A 8 -13.16 -5.60 16.66
CA LEU A 8 -13.48 -4.29 16.07
C LEU A 8 -14.98 -4.23 15.73
N GLN A 9 -15.64 -3.13 16.08
CA GLN A 9 -17.02 -2.81 15.66
C GLN A 9 -17.00 -1.48 14.91
N VAL A 10 -17.48 -1.49 13.67
CA VAL A 10 -17.53 -0.31 12.78
C VAL A 10 -18.92 -0.25 12.15
N LEU A 11 -19.50 0.95 12.13
CA LEU A 11 -20.75 1.20 11.42
C LEU A 11 -20.45 1.54 9.97
N LEU A 12 -21.21 0.93 9.06
CA LEU A 12 -21.16 1.20 7.63
C LEU A 12 -22.52 1.75 7.19
N ASP A 13 -22.51 2.62 6.18
CA ASP A 13 -23.73 2.92 5.44
C ASP A 13 -24.22 1.68 4.67
N ALA A 14 -25.47 1.73 4.20
CA ALA A 14 -26.11 0.61 3.52
C ALA A 14 -25.35 0.18 2.27
N GLU A 15 -24.88 1.13 1.45
CA GLU A 15 -24.16 0.83 0.22
C GLU A 15 -22.86 0.07 0.48
N ARG A 16 -22.05 0.53 1.45
CA ARG A 16 -20.80 -0.13 1.83
C ARG A 16 -21.05 -1.48 2.47
N HIS A 17 -22.06 -1.60 3.32
CA HIS A 17 -22.46 -2.88 3.91
C HIS A 17 -22.80 -3.90 2.82
N ASP A 18 -23.67 -3.53 1.87
CA ASP A 18 -24.13 -4.41 0.81
C ASP A 18 -22.99 -4.83 -0.12
N ARG A 19 -22.08 -3.91 -0.44
CA ARG A 19 -20.87 -4.20 -1.23
C ARG A 19 -20.00 -5.27 -0.55
N VAL A 20 -19.78 -5.15 0.76
CA VAL A 20 -18.94 -6.12 1.50
C VAL A 20 -19.63 -7.48 1.60
N VAL A 21 -20.94 -7.50 1.84
CA VAL A 21 -21.73 -8.75 1.87
C VAL A 21 -21.73 -9.44 0.51
N ALA A 22 -21.92 -8.69 -0.58
CA ALA A 22 -21.88 -9.22 -1.93
C ALA A 22 -20.51 -9.82 -2.27
N ALA A 23 -19.42 -9.14 -1.92
CA ALA A 23 -18.06 -9.63 -2.13
C ALA A 23 -17.78 -10.92 -1.33
N ALA A 24 -18.26 -11.00 -0.09
CA ALA A 24 -18.13 -12.18 0.75
C ALA A 24 -18.88 -13.38 0.16
N ARG A 25 -20.14 -13.16 -0.28
CA ARG A 25 -20.98 -14.18 -0.93
C ARG A 25 -20.37 -14.68 -2.23
N ALA A 26 -19.92 -13.78 -3.10
CA ALA A 26 -19.32 -14.14 -4.39
C ALA A 26 -18.08 -15.02 -4.23
N ARG A 27 -17.34 -14.87 -3.13
CA ARG A 27 -16.12 -15.63 -2.83
C ARG A 27 -16.34 -16.81 -1.89
N GLY A 28 -17.55 -17.01 -1.36
CA GLY A 28 -17.84 -18.06 -0.37
C GLY A 28 -17.07 -17.91 0.94
N VAL A 29 -16.69 -16.69 1.32
CA VAL A 29 -15.93 -16.40 2.56
C VAL A 29 -16.74 -15.54 3.52
N SER A 30 -16.28 -15.43 4.77
CA SER A 30 -16.92 -14.55 5.74
C SER A 30 -16.68 -13.07 5.43
N VAL A 31 -17.63 -12.21 5.82
CA VAL A 31 -17.47 -10.75 5.80
C VAL A 31 -16.18 -10.32 6.52
N ALA A 32 -15.87 -10.95 7.66
CA ALA A 32 -14.65 -10.68 8.40
C ALA A 32 -13.37 -10.95 7.58
N THR A 33 -13.39 -11.91 6.66
CA THR A 33 -12.25 -12.19 5.75
C THR A 33 -12.07 -11.05 4.76
N ILE A 34 -13.16 -10.60 4.13
CA ILE A 34 -13.12 -9.44 3.22
C ILE A 34 -12.60 -8.18 3.93
N VAL A 35 -13.08 -7.93 5.16
CA VAL A 35 -12.65 -6.77 5.95
C VAL A 35 -11.16 -6.84 6.28
N ARG A 36 -10.65 -8.00 6.73
CA ARG A 36 -9.21 -8.16 7.02
C ARG A 36 -8.34 -7.94 5.78
N GLU A 37 -8.71 -8.52 4.64
CA GLU A 37 -7.95 -8.29 3.39
C GLU A 37 -8.01 -6.83 2.91
N ALA A 38 -9.13 -6.14 3.13
CA ALA A 38 -9.23 -4.71 2.84
C ALA A 38 -8.32 -3.90 3.77
N ILE A 39 -8.21 -4.28 5.05
CA ILE A 39 -7.27 -3.68 6.00
C ILE A 39 -5.83 -3.95 5.57
N ASP A 40 -5.46 -5.19 5.25
CA ASP A 40 -4.09 -5.52 4.84
C ASP A 40 -3.64 -4.74 3.59
N ARG A 41 -4.56 -4.46 2.66
CA ARG A 41 -4.30 -3.64 1.48
C ARG A 41 -4.28 -2.14 1.78
N GLY A 42 -5.20 -1.65 2.61
CA GLY A 42 -5.34 -0.21 2.91
C GLY A 42 -4.38 0.30 3.99
N VAL A 43 -3.94 -0.58 4.88
CA VAL A 43 -3.03 -0.33 6.00
C VAL A 43 -1.90 -1.37 5.94
N PRO A 44 -1.08 -1.37 4.89
CA PRO A 44 -0.03 -2.36 4.74
C PRO A 44 0.94 -2.26 5.92
N ALA A 45 1.35 -3.42 6.45
CA ALA A 45 2.39 -3.47 7.46
C ALA A 45 3.63 -2.70 6.97
N PRO A 46 4.34 -1.96 7.84
CA PRO A 46 5.51 -1.19 7.46
C PRO A 46 6.54 -2.00 6.67
N ASP A 47 6.72 -3.27 7.03
CA ASP A 47 7.65 -4.18 6.36
C ASP A 47 7.16 -4.61 4.96
N ALA A 48 5.85 -4.77 4.77
CA ALA A 48 5.28 -5.06 3.45
C ALA A 48 5.46 -3.87 2.50
N ARG A 49 5.28 -2.65 2.99
CA ARG A 49 5.54 -1.43 2.21
C ARG A 49 7.01 -1.29 1.84
N ARG A 50 7.92 -1.52 2.80
CA ARG A 50 9.38 -1.51 2.56
C ARG A 50 9.79 -2.56 1.54
N ARG A 51 9.26 -3.78 1.66
CA ARG A 51 9.54 -4.87 0.72
C ARG A 51 9.07 -4.53 -0.69
N ALA A 52 7.83 -4.07 -0.86
CA ALA A 52 7.29 -3.70 -2.17
C ALA A 52 8.10 -2.56 -2.83
N ALA A 53 8.53 -1.57 -2.04
CA ALA A 53 9.40 -0.51 -2.53
C ALA A 53 10.78 -1.04 -2.99
N GLY A 54 11.35 -1.99 -2.25
CA GLY A 54 12.60 -2.66 -2.64
C GLY A 54 12.46 -3.50 -3.91
N GLU A 55 11.38 -4.28 -4.03
CA GLU A 55 11.08 -5.07 -5.23
C GLU A 55 10.90 -4.17 -6.46
N ALA A 56 10.20 -3.04 -6.32
CA ALA A 56 10.05 -2.06 -7.40
C ALA A 56 11.39 -1.43 -7.82
N LEU A 57 12.27 -1.12 -6.86
CA LEU A 57 13.61 -0.58 -7.15
C LEU A 57 14.48 -1.60 -7.89
N LEU A 58 14.46 -2.87 -7.46
CA LEU A 58 15.25 -3.93 -8.07
C LEU A 58 14.73 -4.35 -9.45
N ALA A 59 13.43 -4.19 -9.70
CA ALA A 59 12.80 -4.48 -10.99
C ALA A 59 12.93 -3.33 -12.00
N ALA A 60 13.39 -2.15 -11.58
CA ALA A 60 13.56 -1.02 -12.47
C ALA A 60 14.66 -1.28 -13.50
N GLU A 61 14.42 -0.87 -14.74
CA GLU A 61 15.47 -0.93 -15.77
C GLU A 61 16.64 -0.03 -15.39
N PRO A 62 17.90 -0.48 -15.56
CA PRO A 62 19.06 0.37 -15.34
C PRO A 62 18.97 1.62 -16.20
N MET A 63 18.97 2.78 -15.55
CA MET A 63 19.04 4.06 -16.24
C MET A 63 20.47 4.60 -16.22
N PRO A 64 20.89 5.36 -17.24
CA PRO A 64 22.13 6.12 -17.16
C PRO A 64 22.02 7.12 -16.02
N VAL A 65 22.96 7.04 -15.08
CA VAL A 65 23.05 7.94 -13.93
C VAL A 65 24.38 8.68 -14.02
N PRO A 66 24.39 10.02 -13.98
CA PRO A 66 25.62 10.79 -13.95
C PRO A 66 26.38 10.57 -12.64
N ASP A 67 27.60 11.10 -12.53
CA ASP A 67 28.35 10.96 -11.29
C ASP A 67 27.73 11.77 -10.14
N VAL A 68 28.17 11.49 -8.92
CA VAL A 68 27.59 12.11 -7.72
C VAL A 68 27.69 13.65 -7.76
N PRO A 69 28.82 14.27 -8.16
CA PRO A 69 28.90 15.72 -8.31
C PRO A 69 27.83 16.29 -9.27
N GLU A 70 27.69 15.72 -10.47
CA GLU A 70 26.74 16.21 -11.48
C GLU A 70 25.29 16.03 -11.02
N LEU A 71 24.97 14.93 -10.34
CA LEU A 71 23.65 14.72 -9.71
C LEU A 71 23.31 15.79 -8.66
N LEU A 72 24.29 16.19 -7.85
CA LEU A 72 24.10 17.21 -6.82
C LEU A 72 23.84 18.58 -7.47
N GLU A 73 24.60 18.92 -8.51
CA GLU A 73 24.38 20.15 -9.29
C GLU A 73 22.99 20.19 -9.94
N GLU A 74 22.55 19.07 -10.54
CA GLU A 74 21.20 18.94 -11.10
C GLU A 74 20.11 19.14 -10.04
N LEU A 75 20.28 18.50 -8.88
CA LEU A 75 19.32 18.59 -7.77
C LEU A 75 19.22 20.00 -7.21
N ASP A 76 20.34 20.70 -7.07
CA ASP A 76 20.39 22.09 -6.61
C ASP A 76 19.75 23.03 -7.62
N ALA A 77 19.98 22.83 -8.93
CA ALA A 77 19.31 23.57 -9.99
C ALA A 77 17.78 23.35 -9.96
N LEU A 78 17.31 22.13 -9.72
CA LEU A 78 15.89 21.81 -9.58
C LEU A 78 15.25 22.46 -8.35
N ARG A 79 15.96 22.51 -7.23
CA ARG A 79 15.49 23.13 -5.98
C ARG A 79 15.48 24.65 -6.05
N GLY A 80 16.50 25.25 -6.67
CA GLY A 80 16.58 26.70 -6.89
C GLY A 80 15.47 27.25 -7.79
N ARG A 81 14.92 26.44 -8.70
CA ARG A 81 13.78 26.79 -9.56
C ARG A 81 12.41 26.80 -8.86
N ARG A 82 12.31 26.36 -7.60
CA ARG A 82 11.06 26.39 -6.81
C ARG A 82 10.96 27.60 -5.87
N GLY A 83 11.87 28.58 -5.99
CA GLY A 83 11.82 29.86 -5.29
C GLY A 83 10.97 30.90 -6.03
#